data_AF-A8XTX7-F1
#
_entry.id   AF-A8XTX7-F1
#
_cell.length_a   1.000
_cell.length_b   1.000
_cell.length_c   1.000
_cell.angle_alpha   90.00
_cell.angle_beta   90.00
_cell.angle_gamma   90.00
#
_symmetry.space_group_name_H-M   'P 1'
#
loop_
_entity.id
_entity.type
_entity.pdbx_description
1 polymer ?
#
loop_
_entity_poly.entity_id
_entity_poly.type
_entity_poly.pdbx_seq_one_letter_code
_entity_poly.pdbx_strand_id
1 'polypeptide(L)'
;MPVPLLNLPTDLVEEIFNLCNPLQLFVLSSCSKRTRKLVKSKVANKWKISSLTSTSIYLKGNRREEYRFKIDEYPKNCYCLTVSIMGSILHLTYPNEAVAQLLEDLVDVFGCRRAPFIKASAFNDFEKFLDLCRVVIKKNLEVRRVNPASTVMEE
;
A
#
# COMPACT_ATOMS: atom_id res chain seq x y z
N MET A 1 29.43 -9.32 -6.27
CA MET A 1 29.35 -8.15 -7.17
C MET A 1 27.86 -7.88 -7.44
N PRO A 2 27.30 -6.72 -7.04
CA PRO A 2 25.90 -6.44 -7.34
C PRO A 2 25.73 -6.23 -8.85
N VAL A 3 24.88 -7.03 -9.49
CA VAL A 3 24.49 -6.80 -10.89
C VAL A 3 23.53 -5.61 -10.92
N PRO A 4 23.78 -4.56 -11.73
CA PRO A 4 22.87 -3.43 -11.79
C PRO A 4 21.58 -3.89 -12.46
N LEU A 5 20.51 -4.09 -11.68
CA LEU A 5 19.23 -4.58 -12.17
C LEU A 5 18.66 -3.74 -13.34
N LEU A 6 19.00 -2.45 -13.38
CA LEU A 6 18.58 -1.52 -14.44
C LEU A 6 19.42 -1.57 -15.73
N ASN A 7 20.52 -2.32 -15.71
CA ASN A 7 21.34 -2.58 -16.89
C ASN A 7 20.98 -3.91 -17.57
N LEU A 8 20.09 -4.71 -16.95
CA LEU A 8 19.54 -5.89 -17.58
C LEU A 8 18.61 -5.50 -18.75
N PRO A 9 18.49 -6.37 -19.76
CA PRO A 9 17.47 -6.27 -20.79
C PRO A 9 16.07 -6.10 -20.18
N THR A 10 15.21 -5.33 -20.86
CA THR A 10 13.92 -4.91 -20.28
C THR A 10 12.99 -6.10 -20.03
N ASP A 11 12.97 -7.06 -20.95
CA ASP A 11 12.32 -8.37 -20.83
C ASP A 11 12.76 -9.14 -19.58
N LEU A 12 14.06 -9.16 -19.29
CA LEU A 12 14.59 -9.89 -18.13
C LEU A 12 14.23 -9.17 -16.81
N VAL A 13 14.24 -7.83 -16.80
CA VAL A 13 13.73 -7.05 -15.65
C VAL A 13 12.23 -7.30 -15.43
N GLU A 14 11.47 -7.45 -16.51
CA GLU A 14 10.05 -7.74 -16.45
C GLU A 14 9.75 -9.11 -15.85
N GLU A 15 10.50 -10.14 -16.24
CA GLU A 15 10.39 -11.48 -15.63
C GLU A 15 10.64 -11.42 -14.12
N ILE A 16 11.70 -10.72 -13.69
CA ILE A 16 12.01 -10.54 -12.27
C ILE A 16 10.84 -9.87 -11.55
N PHE A 17 10.26 -8.81 -12.13
CA PHE A 17 9.15 -8.07 -11.49
C PHE A 17 7.86 -8.91 -11.41
N ASN A 18 7.63 -9.82 -12.34
CA ASN A 18 6.49 -10.74 -12.27
C ASN A 18 6.63 -11.79 -11.16
N LEU A 19 7.84 -12.09 -10.72
CA LEU A 19 8.12 -12.98 -9.58
C LEU A 19 8.00 -12.27 -8.23
N CYS A 20 8.05 -10.93 -8.21
CA CYS A 20 7.97 -10.16 -6.98
C CYS A 20 6.53 -10.01 -6.46
N ASN A 21 6.40 -10.08 -5.14
CA ASN A 21 5.15 -9.73 -4.44
C ASN A 21 5.01 -8.19 -4.32
N PRO A 22 3.84 -7.65 -3.91
CA PRO A 22 3.62 -6.21 -3.92
C PRO A 22 4.48 -5.49 -2.88
N LEU A 23 4.87 -6.14 -1.78
CA LEU A 23 5.77 -5.54 -0.79
C LEU A 23 7.16 -5.30 -1.41
N GLN A 24 7.70 -6.31 -2.09
CA GLN A 24 8.98 -6.22 -2.80
C GLN A 24 8.93 -5.18 -3.93
N LEU A 25 7.84 -5.18 -4.72
CA LEU A 25 7.64 -4.22 -5.79
C LEU A 25 7.58 -2.77 -5.29
N PHE A 26 6.95 -2.55 -4.12
CA PHE A 26 6.92 -1.24 -3.50
C PHE A 26 8.33 -0.76 -3.13
N VAL A 27 9.14 -1.61 -2.48
CA VAL A 27 10.53 -1.29 -2.14
C VAL A 27 11.34 -0.95 -3.40
N LEU A 28 11.22 -1.76 -4.45
CA LEU A 28 11.88 -1.52 -5.74
C LEU A 28 11.45 -0.17 -6.36
N SER A 29 10.16 0.18 -6.24
CA SER A 29 9.62 1.44 -6.75
C SER A 29 10.17 2.66 -6.00
N SER A 30 10.63 2.49 -4.75
CA SER A 30 11.21 3.56 -3.94
C SER A 30 12.68 3.82 -4.25
N CYS A 31 13.37 2.90 -4.94
CA CYS A 31 14.80 3.06 -5.22
C CYS A 31 15.13 4.20 -6.20
N SER A 32 14.29 4.46 -7.20
CA SER A 32 14.53 5.51 -8.21
C SER A 32 13.28 5.87 -9.01
N LYS A 33 13.29 7.03 -9.67
CA LYS A 33 12.21 7.39 -10.62
C LYS A 33 12.09 6.38 -11.78
N ARG A 34 13.19 5.77 -12.20
CA ARG A 34 13.22 4.79 -13.30
C ARG A 34 12.57 3.48 -12.86
N THR A 35 12.93 2.94 -11.70
CA THR A 35 12.29 1.73 -11.14
C THR A 35 10.81 1.94 -10.87
N ARG A 36 10.41 3.10 -10.32
CA ARG A 36 9.00 3.45 -10.11
C ARG A 36 8.20 3.37 -11.42
N LYS A 37 8.72 3.94 -12.51
CA LYS A 37 8.07 3.89 -13.83
C LYS A 37 7.95 2.46 -14.35
N LEU A 38 9.02 1.67 -14.23
CA LEU A 38 9.03 0.26 -14.68
C LEU A 38 8.00 -0.56 -13.91
N VAL A 39 8.02 -0.51 -12.57
CA VAL A 39 7.03 -1.19 -11.72
C VAL A 39 5.62 -0.78 -12.14
N LYS A 40 5.31 0.53 -12.16
CA LYS A 40 3.99 1.05 -12.52
C LYS A 40 3.49 0.51 -13.86
N SER A 41 4.34 0.49 -14.88
CA SER A 41 3.95 0.03 -16.23
C SER A 41 3.54 -1.45 -16.28
N LYS A 42 4.01 -2.28 -15.32
CA LYS A 42 3.83 -3.74 -15.34
C LYS A 42 2.84 -4.25 -14.32
N VAL A 43 2.66 -3.54 -13.21
CA VAL A 43 1.77 -4.00 -12.13
C VAL A 43 0.49 -3.18 -12.00
N ALA A 44 0.30 -2.16 -12.86
CA ALA A 44 -0.92 -1.37 -12.91
C ALA A 44 -2.17 -2.27 -12.93
N ASN A 45 -3.07 -2.04 -11.98
CA ASN A 45 -4.36 -2.74 -11.82
C ASN A 45 -4.28 -4.24 -11.50
N LYS A 46 -3.09 -4.84 -11.33
CA LYS A 46 -2.95 -6.24 -10.86
C LYS A 46 -3.32 -6.38 -9.38
N TRP A 47 -3.15 -5.29 -8.63
CA TRP A 47 -3.38 -5.23 -7.20
C TRP A 47 -4.58 -4.35 -6.89
N LYS A 48 -5.30 -4.71 -5.83
CA LYS A 48 -6.47 -3.98 -5.35
C LYS A 48 -6.29 -3.71 -3.87
N ILE A 49 -6.59 -2.49 -3.45
CA ILE A 49 -6.73 -2.21 -2.02
C ILE A 49 -7.89 -3.07 -1.52
N SER A 50 -7.75 -3.74 -0.38
CA SER A 50 -8.83 -4.52 0.24
C SER A 50 -9.39 -3.83 1.48
N SER A 51 -8.56 -3.11 2.23
CA SER A 51 -8.95 -2.42 3.45
C SER A 51 -8.00 -1.27 3.78
N LEU A 52 -8.54 -0.22 4.40
CA LEU A 52 -7.83 0.95 4.89
C LEU A 52 -8.13 1.16 6.39
N THR A 53 -7.08 1.28 7.20
CA THR A 53 -7.14 1.64 8.63
C THR A 53 -6.27 2.86 8.91
N SER A 54 -6.23 3.35 10.15
CA SER A 54 -5.42 4.52 10.55
C SER A 54 -3.93 4.36 10.33
N THR A 55 -3.41 3.12 10.41
CA THR A 55 -1.97 2.83 10.34
C THR A 55 -1.63 1.74 9.34
N SER A 56 -2.58 1.24 8.55
CA SER A 56 -2.30 0.16 7.61
C SER A 56 -3.17 0.19 6.36
N ILE A 57 -2.57 -0.26 5.25
CA ILE A 57 -3.25 -0.47 3.97
C ILE A 57 -3.04 -1.92 3.56
N TYR A 58 -4.15 -2.56 3.20
CA TYR A 58 -4.18 -3.96 2.77
C TYR A 58 -4.32 -4.01 1.26
N LEU A 59 -3.48 -4.83 0.64
CA LEU A 59 -3.46 -5.08 -0.79
C LEU A 59 -3.68 -6.56 -1.06
N LYS A 60 -4.52 -6.85 -2.06
CA LYS A 60 -4.76 -8.20 -2.54
C LYS A 60 -4.56 -8.28 -4.05
N GLY A 61 -3.99 -9.39 -4.49
CA GLY A 61 -3.90 -9.74 -5.91
C GLY A 61 -5.09 -10.61 -6.32
N ASN A 62 -4.87 -11.44 -7.34
CA ASN A 62 -5.82 -12.48 -7.74
C ASN A 62 -5.71 -13.76 -6.88
N ARG A 63 -4.61 -13.92 -6.13
CA ARG A 63 -4.41 -15.04 -5.18
C ARG A 63 -5.09 -14.75 -3.84
N ARG A 64 -5.22 -15.78 -2.99
CA ARG A 64 -5.81 -15.65 -1.64
C ARG A 64 -4.94 -14.87 -0.65
N GLU A 65 -3.68 -14.58 -0.98
CA GLU A 65 -2.76 -13.85 -0.11
C GLU A 65 -3.12 -12.37 -0.01
N GLU A 66 -3.18 -11.86 1.22
CA GLU A 66 -3.22 -10.43 1.51
C GLU A 66 -1.87 -9.95 2.00
N TYR A 67 -1.50 -8.75 1.54
CA TYR A 67 -0.26 -8.07 1.89
C TYR A 67 -0.59 -6.79 2.63
N ARG A 68 0.12 -6.54 3.73
CA ARG A 68 -0.13 -5.39 4.61
C ARG A 68 1.04 -4.42 4.55
N PHE A 69 0.74 -3.17 4.28
CA PHE A 69 1.65 -2.06 4.49
C PHE A 69 1.27 -1.43 5.82
N LYS A 70 2.17 -1.49 6.80
CA LYS A 70 1.93 -0.97 8.15
C LYS A 70 2.86 0.21 8.39
N ILE A 71 2.29 1.33 8.82
CA ILE A 71 3.06 2.44 9.36
C ILE A 71 3.48 2.05 10.76
N ASP A 72 4.79 2.08 11.01
CA ASP A 72 5.41 1.76 12.29
C ASP A 72 5.86 3.07 12.97
N GLU A 73 5.66 3.13 14.27
CA GLU A 73 6.09 4.23 15.14
C GLU A 73 7.61 4.23 15.32
N TYR A 74 8.25 3.07 15.15
CA TYR A 74 9.69 2.89 15.36
C TYR A 74 10.47 2.90 14.03
N PRO A 75 11.29 3.94 13.76
CA PRO A 75 12.06 4.05 12.51
C PRO A 75 12.99 2.89 12.22
N LYS A 76 13.46 2.19 13.25
CA LYS A 76 14.35 1.02 13.12
C LYS A 76 13.70 -0.14 12.37
N ASN A 77 12.37 -0.20 12.33
CA ASN A 77 11.62 -1.24 11.65
C ASN A 77 11.31 -0.88 10.18
N CYS A 78 11.73 0.28 9.69
CA CYS A 78 11.43 0.69 8.32
C CYS A 78 12.00 -0.32 7.32
N TYR A 79 11.16 -0.75 6.38
CA TYR A 79 11.43 -1.82 5.42
C TYR A 79 11.63 -3.22 6.01
N CYS A 80 11.36 -3.44 7.30
CA CYS A 80 11.31 -4.78 7.85
C CYS A 80 10.12 -5.55 7.26
N LEU A 81 10.40 -6.78 6.82
CA LEU A 81 9.39 -7.70 6.33
C LEU A 81 9.08 -8.72 7.42
N THR A 82 7.83 -8.79 7.85
CA THR A 82 7.35 -9.82 8.78
C THR A 82 6.43 -10.78 8.02
N VAL A 83 6.71 -12.08 8.10
CA VAL A 83 5.88 -13.13 7.50
C VAL A 83 5.17 -13.88 8.61
N SER A 84 3.85 -14.03 8.49
CA SER A 84 3.01 -14.76 9.43
C SER A 84 2.00 -15.63 8.70
N ILE A 85 1.30 -16.50 9.43
CA ILE A 85 0.19 -17.31 8.91
C ILE A 85 -0.92 -16.41 8.32
N MET A 86 -1.07 -15.19 8.85
CA MET A 86 -2.08 -14.21 8.43
C MET A 86 -1.64 -13.36 7.22
N GLY A 87 -0.46 -13.60 6.66
CA GLY A 87 0.09 -12.88 5.51
C GLY A 87 1.40 -12.16 5.82
N SER A 88 1.90 -11.42 4.82
CA SER A 88 3.15 -10.66 4.89
C SER A 88 2.90 -9.18 5.17
N ILE A 89 3.74 -8.61 6.02
CA ILE A 89 3.69 -7.22 6.46
C ILE A 89 4.99 -6.53 6.08
N LEU A 90 4.90 -5.38 5.43
CA LEU A 90 5.99 -4.44 5.27
C LEU A 90 5.77 -3.28 6.23
N HIS A 91 6.72 -3.08 7.14
CA HIS A 91 6.72 -1.94 8.06
C HIS A 91 7.39 -0.74 7.36
N LEU A 92 6.76 0.42 7.47
CA LEU A 92 7.19 1.65 6.80
C LEU A 92 7.14 2.80 7.80
N THR A 93 7.97 3.80 7.59
CA THR A 93 7.88 5.05 8.32
C THR A 93 7.44 6.18 7.41
N TYR A 94 6.41 6.89 7.85
CA TYR A 94 5.91 8.10 7.22
C TYR A 94 5.90 9.22 8.26
N PRO A 95 6.18 10.49 7.86
CA PRO A 95 6.01 11.62 8.75
C PRO A 95 4.60 11.65 9.33
N ASN A 96 4.47 11.90 10.64
CA ASN A 96 3.18 11.99 11.35
C ASN A 96 2.24 10.80 11.14
N GLU A 97 2.80 9.62 10.85
CA GLU A 97 2.05 8.40 10.54
C GLU A 97 1.02 8.58 9.40
N ALA A 98 1.37 9.38 8.39
CA ALA A 98 0.43 9.79 7.33
C ALA A 98 0.02 8.63 6.41
N VAL A 99 -1.01 7.87 6.80
CA VAL A 99 -1.62 6.81 5.97
C VAL A 99 -2.18 7.33 4.64
N ALA A 100 -2.60 8.60 4.60
CA ALA A 100 -2.99 9.28 3.38
C ALA A 100 -1.85 9.36 2.36
N GLN A 101 -0.63 9.65 2.82
CA GLN A 101 0.56 9.71 1.96
C GLN A 101 0.95 8.31 1.46
N LEU A 102 0.88 7.30 2.32
CA LEU A 102 1.07 5.91 1.92
C LEU A 102 0.03 5.48 0.87
N LEU A 103 -1.25 5.86 1.05
CA LEU A 103 -2.29 5.58 0.07
C LEU A 103 -1.96 6.22 -1.29
N GLU A 104 -1.54 7.48 -1.30
CA GLU A 104 -1.13 8.19 -2.52
C GLU A 104 0.03 7.48 -3.22
N ASP A 105 1.07 7.07 -2.49
CA ASP A 105 2.20 6.32 -3.04
C ASP A 105 1.76 4.97 -3.62
N LEU A 106 0.94 4.19 -2.89
CA LEU A 106 0.46 2.89 -3.35
C LEU A 106 -0.40 3.03 -4.61
N VAL A 107 -1.25 4.04 -4.69
CA VAL A 107 -2.05 4.32 -5.89
C VAL A 107 -1.15 4.70 -7.06
N ASP A 108 -0.12 5.50 -6.83
CA ASP A 108 0.80 5.92 -7.89
C ASP A 108 1.67 4.79 -8.41
N VAL A 109 2.06 3.84 -7.55
CA VAL A 109 2.88 2.67 -7.90
C VAL A 109 2.04 1.55 -8.53
N PHE A 110 0.91 1.18 -7.90
CA PHE A 110 0.12 0.01 -8.33
C PHE A 110 -1.07 0.36 -9.23
N GLY A 111 -1.36 1.65 -9.43
CA GLY A 111 -2.47 2.09 -10.27
C GLY A 111 -3.84 1.66 -9.72
N CYS A 112 -3.96 1.45 -8.41
CA CYS A 112 -5.21 1.03 -7.77
C CYS A 112 -6.32 2.05 -8.04
N ARG A 113 -7.47 1.60 -8.55
CA ARG A 113 -8.67 2.44 -8.75
C ARG A 113 -9.80 2.18 -7.77
N ARG A 114 -9.69 1.11 -6.98
CA ARG A 114 -10.75 0.66 -6.07
C ARG A 114 -10.21 0.55 -4.66
N ALA A 115 -10.94 1.15 -3.72
CA ALA A 115 -10.71 1.07 -2.28
C ALA A 115 -12.01 0.56 -1.62
N PRO A 116 -12.26 -0.75 -1.63
CA PRO A 116 -13.58 -1.30 -1.36
C PRO A 116 -14.04 -1.10 0.10
N PHE A 117 -13.13 -0.98 1.06
CA PHE A 117 -13.48 -0.85 2.48
C PHE A 117 -12.59 0.16 3.20
N ILE A 118 -13.21 1.15 3.85
CA ILE A 118 -12.57 2.04 4.81
C ILE A 118 -13.13 1.74 6.20
N LYS A 119 -12.26 1.39 7.15
CA LYS A 119 -12.65 1.12 8.53
C LYS A 119 -12.55 2.41 9.35
N ALA A 120 -13.57 3.27 9.27
CA ALA A 120 -13.56 4.57 9.96
C ALA A 120 -13.41 4.41 11.48
N SER A 121 -13.96 3.32 12.05
CA SER A 121 -13.78 2.96 13.46
C SER A 121 -12.34 2.72 13.91
N ALA A 122 -11.39 2.57 12.98
CA ALA A 122 -9.97 2.42 13.30
C ALA A 122 -9.24 3.78 13.45
N PHE A 123 -9.92 4.89 13.17
CA PHE A 123 -9.35 6.25 13.24
C PHE A 123 -9.76 6.89 14.55
N ASN A 124 -8.80 7.05 15.47
CA ASN A 124 -9.00 7.82 16.70
C ASN A 124 -8.87 9.33 16.45
N ASP A 125 -8.25 9.71 15.33
CA ASP A 125 -8.02 11.09 14.91
C ASP A 125 -8.84 11.37 13.64
N PHE A 126 -9.78 12.30 13.76
CA PHE A 126 -10.68 12.68 12.68
C PHE A 126 -9.94 13.40 11.54
N GLU A 127 -8.90 14.17 11.81
CA GLU A 127 -8.11 14.86 10.77
C GLU A 127 -7.36 13.84 9.89
N LYS A 128 -6.76 12.80 10.51
CA LYS A 128 -6.14 11.70 9.75
C LYS A 128 -7.14 10.99 8.84
N PHE A 129 -8.39 10.85 9.30
CA PHE A 129 -9.46 10.28 8.48
C PHE A 129 -9.84 11.21 7.31
N LEU A 130 -9.99 12.52 7.57
CA LEU A 130 -10.28 13.51 6.54
C LEU A 130 -9.19 13.57 5.46
N ASP A 131 -7.91 13.52 5.85
CA ASP A 131 -6.79 13.50 4.91
C ASP A 131 -6.81 12.25 4.02
N LEU A 132 -7.12 11.09 4.59
CA LEU A 132 -7.32 9.88 3.79
C LEU A 132 -8.47 10.06 2.79
N CYS A 133 -9.62 10.59 3.23
CA CYS A 133 -10.76 10.88 2.35
C CYS A 133 -10.41 11.86 1.23
N ARG A 134 -9.61 12.90 1.52
CA ARG A 134 -9.11 13.84 0.50
C ARG A 134 -8.29 13.12 -0.56
N VAL A 135 -7.40 12.20 -0.17
CA VAL A 135 -6.62 11.40 -1.12
C VAL A 135 -7.51 10.47 -1.95
N VAL A 136 -8.49 9.82 -1.31
CA VAL A 136 -9.48 8.97 -2.01
C VAL A 136 -10.20 9.74 -3.11
N ILE A 137 -10.68 10.96 -2.81
CA ILE A 137 -11.37 11.82 -3.78
C ILE A 137 -10.39 12.30 -4.86
N LYS A 138 -9.23 12.82 -4.46
CA LYS A 138 -8.18 13.34 -5.37
C LYS A 138 -7.73 12.28 -6.38
N LYS A 139 -7.57 11.03 -5.94
CA LYS A 139 -7.15 9.90 -6.78
C LYS A 139 -8.32 9.20 -7.49
N ASN A 140 -9.56 9.70 -7.34
CA ASN A 140 -10.77 9.13 -7.91
C ASN A 140 -10.92 7.63 -7.61
N LEU A 141 -10.71 7.25 -6.34
CA LEU A 141 -10.85 5.86 -5.92
C LEU A 141 -12.32 5.51 -5.69
N GLU A 142 -12.76 4.42 -6.32
CA GLU A 142 -14.10 3.88 -6.07
C GLU A 142 -14.16 3.26 -4.66
N VAL A 143 -14.87 3.91 -3.74
CA VAL A 143 -15.15 3.39 -2.39
C VAL A 143 -16.50 2.68 -2.38
N ARG A 144 -16.53 1.42 -1.95
CA ARG A 144 -17.77 0.64 -1.87
C ARG A 144 -18.46 0.72 -0.52
N ARG A 145 -17.70 0.68 0.57
CA ARG A 145 -18.22 0.74 1.94
C ARG A 145 -17.29 1.52 2.85
N VAL A 146 -17.90 2.37 3.67
CA VAL A 146 -17.27 2.99 4.84
C VAL A 146 -17.99 2.40 6.04
N ASN A 147 -17.28 1.71 6.92
CA ASN A 147 -17.90 1.20 8.15
C ASN A 147 -17.78 2.28 9.23
N PRO A 148 -18.88 2.96 9.62
CA PRO A 148 -18.83 3.96 10.67
C PRO A 148 -18.35 3.33 11.98
N ALA A 149 -17.72 4.13 12.84
CA ALA A 149 -17.55 3.74 14.24
C ALA A 149 -18.95 3.45 14.79
N SER A 150 -19.17 2.22 15.29
CA SER A 150 -20.40 1.86 15.97
C SER A 150 -20.60 2.87 17.10
N THR A 151 -21.64 3.70 16.98
CA THR A 151 -22.14 4.52 18.07
C THR A 151 -22.38 3.58 19.24
N VAL A 152 -21.60 3.74 20.31
CA VAL A 152 -21.94 3.11 21.59
C VAL A 152 -23.32 3.67 21.93
N MET A 153 -24.33 2.79 21.98
CA MET A 153 -25.62 3.16 22.54
C MET A 153 -25.34 3.56 23.99
N GLU A 154 -25.44 4.85 24.28
CA GLU A 154 -25.60 5.32 25.65
C GLU A 154 -26.94 4.74 26.15
N GLU A 155 -26.86 3.88 27.17
CA GLU A 155 -28.00 3.47 28.00
C GLU A 155 -28.38 4.58 28.98
#